data_AF-A0A382BKS4-F1
#
_entry.id   AF-A0A382BKS4-F1
#
_cell.length_a   1.000
_cell.length_b   1.000
_cell.length_c   1.000
_cell.angle_alpha   90.00
_cell.angle_beta   90.00
_cell.angle_gamma   90.00
#
_symmetry.space_group_name_H-M   'P 1'
#
loop_
_entity.id
_entity.type
_entity.pdbx_description
1 polymer ?
#
loop_
_entity_poly.entity_id
_entity_poly.type
_entity_poly.pdbx_seq_one_letter_code
_entity_poly.pdbx_strand_id
1 'polypeptide(L)'
;MFLELLFLAGLFYVGALISVWAKDHETNDKWVFFRPAILLGVVIFLLYMNGISLFSVFFIIAILPFLISYIYIGSLQDAQIAAGERVYSKGERFWIVSDRMELRDAFIRKYGALEATEHLMSGWSEDMEMRCGESGVILEVHLDNRVTMEFDDGVQFDFSFDCLTDSAPEIEEAL
;
A
#
# COMPACT_ATOMS: atom_id res chain seq x y z
N MET A 1 -35.19 15.49 -5.38
CA MET A 1 -35.12 14.04 -5.62
C MET A 1 -34.16 13.65 -6.76
N PHE A 2 -34.42 13.96 -8.05
CA PHE A 2 -33.52 13.53 -9.15
C PHE A 2 -32.11 14.16 -9.10
N LEU A 3 -32.02 15.47 -8.83
CA LEU A 3 -30.74 16.18 -8.72
C LEU A 3 -29.90 15.73 -7.50
N GLU A 4 -30.56 15.42 -6.38
CA GLU A 4 -29.89 14.91 -5.17
C GLU A 4 -29.34 13.50 -5.38
N LEU A 5 -30.07 12.64 -6.10
CA LEU A 5 -29.61 11.31 -6.49
C LEU A 5 -28.38 11.38 -7.42
N LEU A 6 -28.37 12.31 -8.39
CA LEU A 6 -27.21 12.53 -9.24
C LEU A 6 -25.99 13.07 -8.45
N PHE A 7 -26.22 13.95 -7.49
CA PHE A 7 -25.16 14.47 -6.63
C PHE A 7 -24.55 13.37 -5.75
N LEU A 8 -25.38 12.55 -5.11
CA LEU A 8 -24.94 11.38 -4.34
C LEU A 8 -24.16 10.39 -5.21
N ALA A 9 -24.68 10.05 -6.40
CA ALA A 9 -23.98 9.19 -7.35
C ALA A 9 -22.62 9.76 -7.76
N GLY A 10 -22.53 11.08 -7.95
CA GLY A 10 -21.27 11.77 -8.23
C GLY A 10 -20.25 11.68 -7.08
N LEU A 11 -20.70 11.83 -5.83
CA LEU A 11 -19.82 11.67 -4.65
C LEU A 11 -19.28 10.23 -4.53
N PHE A 12 -20.15 9.23 -4.70
CA PHE A 12 -19.73 7.83 -4.72
C PHE A 12 -18.74 7.55 -5.85
N TYR A 13 -18.99 8.12 -7.04
CA TYR A 13 -18.11 7.97 -8.20
C TYR A 13 -16.71 8.54 -7.93
N VAL A 14 -16.63 9.77 -7.43
CA VAL A 14 -15.35 10.42 -7.10
C VAL A 14 -14.64 9.68 -5.98
N GLY A 15 -15.34 9.26 -4.93
CA GLY A 15 -14.76 8.48 -3.84
C GLY A 15 -14.19 7.14 -4.31
N ALA A 16 -14.92 6.44 -5.19
CA ALA A 16 -14.45 5.20 -5.80
C ALA A 16 -13.21 5.44 -6.68
N LEU A 17 -13.16 6.54 -7.43
CA LEU A 17 -11.97 6.90 -8.20
C LEU A 17 -10.77 7.15 -7.27
N ILE A 18 -10.93 7.96 -6.22
CA ILE A 18 -9.86 8.22 -5.24
C ILE A 18 -9.36 6.93 -4.58
N SER A 19 -10.25 5.98 -4.29
CA SER A 19 -9.87 4.69 -3.70
C SER A 19 -8.95 3.86 -4.62
N VAL A 20 -9.07 4.00 -5.94
CA VAL A 20 -8.16 3.34 -6.89
C VAL A 20 -6.76 3.92 -6.77
N TRP A 21 -6.65 5.25 -6.62
CA TRP A 21 -5.39 5.97 -6.47
C TRP A 21 -4.72 5.73 -5.12
N ALA A 22 -5.50 5.56 -4.05
CA ALA A 22 -4.95 5.23 -2.73
C ALA A 22 -4.22 3.88 -2.69
N LYS A 23 -4.63 2.92 -3.54
CA LYS A 23 -4.05 1.58 -3.58
C LYS A 23 -2.63 1.51 -4.17
N ASP A 24 -2.14 2.58 -4.79
CA ASP A 24 -0.80 2.61 -5.40
C ASP A 24 0.33 2.24 -4.41
N HIS A 25 0.13 2.50 -3.12
CA HIS A 25 1.14 2.22 -2.07
C HIS A 25 0.90 0.93 -1.31
N GLU A 26 -0.20 0.21 -1.58
CA GLU A 26 -0.59 -1.00 -0.83
C GLU A 26 -0.05 -2.28 -1.46
N THR A 27 0.39 -2.26 -2.72
CA THR A 27 0.79 -3.48 -3.44
C THR A 27 1.69 -3.19 -4.63
N ASN A 28 2.81 -3.94 -4.77
CA ASN A 28 3.63 -3.94 -6.00
C ASN A 28 3.06 -4.83 -7.11
N ASP A 29 1.90 -5.47 -6.89
CA ASP A 29 1.28 -6.32 -7.90
C ASP A 29 0.45 -5.49 -8.89
N LYS A 30 1.08 -5.12 -10.00
CA LYS A 30 0.39 -4.46 -11.13
C LYS A 30 -0.84 -5.19 -11.63
N TRP A 31 -0.94 -6.51 -11.45
CA TRP A 31 -2.12 -7.28 -11.88
C TRP A 31 -3.37 -6.96 -11.06
N VAL A 32 -3.23 -6.42 -9.84
CA VAL A 32 -4.36 -5.91 -9.05
C VAL A 32 -5.09 -4.79 -9.83
N PHE A 33 -4.36 -4.00 -10.61
CA PHE A 33 -4.91 -2.90 -11.42
C PHE A 33 -5.21 -3.33 -12.86
N PHE A 34 -4.36 -4.17 -13.47
CA PHE A 34 -4.58 -4.60 -14.86
C PHE A 34 -5.76 -5.57 -15.02
N ARG A 35 -6.06 -6.43 -14.04
CA ARG A 35 -7.23 -7.33 -14.11
C ARG A 35 -8.55 -6.56 -14.30
N PRO A 36 -8.90 -5.57 -13.45
CA PRO A 36 -10.10 -4.77 -13.67
C PRO A 36 -10.01 -3.91 -14.93
N ALA A 37 -8.83 -3.39 -15.30
CA ALA A 37 -8.65 -2.65 -16.56
C ALA A 37 -8.94 -3.51 -17.80
N ILE A 38 -8.48 -4.76 -17.84
CA ILE A 38 -8.74 -5.71 -18.93
C ILE A 38 -10.24 -6.00 -19.01
N LEU A 39 -10.89 -6.26 -17.86
CA LEU A 39 -12.33 -6.50 -17.82
C LEU A 39 -13.11 -5.29 -18.35
N LEU A 40 -12.75 -4.08 -17.94
CA LEU A 40 -13.32 -2.85 -18.49
C LEU A 40 -13.08 -2.78 -20.01
N GLY A 41 -11.86 -3.03 -20.48
CA GLY A 41 -11.54 -3.07 -21.91
C GLY A 41 -12.41 -4.05 -22.72
N VAL A 42 -12.68 -5.24 -22.17
CA VAL A 42 -13.58 -6.23 -22.79
C VAL A 42 -15.01 -5.72 -22.83
N VAL A 43 -15.52 -5.13 -21.74
CA VAL A 43 -16.86 -4.52 -21.70
C VAL A 43 -16.99 -3.44 -22.78
N ILE A 44 -16.00 -2.56 -22.88
CA ILE A 44 -15.93 -1.50 -23.89
C ILE A 44 -15.97 -2.08 -25.30
N PHE A 45 -15.17 -3.11 -25.56
CA PHE A 45 -15.13 -3.79 -26.86
C PHE A 45 -16.49 -4.42 -27.21
N LEU A 46 -17.15 -5.08 -26.26
CA LEU A 46 -18.47 -5.66 -26.46
C LEU A 46 -19.54 -4.59 -26.73
N LEU A 47 -19.52 -3.46 -25.99
CA LEU A 47 -20.43 -2.34 -26.24
C LEU A 47 -20.27 -1.81 -27.67
N TYR A 48 -19.04 -1.65 -28.13
CA TYR A 48 -18.75 -1.25 -29.50
C TYR A 48 -19.27 -2.23 -30.54
N MET A 49 -19.03 -3.53 -30.36
CA MET A 49 -19.51 -4.58 -31.27
C MET A 49 -21.04 -4.63 -31.37
N ASN A 50 -21.75 -4.17 -30.35
CA ASN A 50 -23.21 -4.06 -30.33
C ASN A 50 -23.73 -2.69 -30.81
N GLY A 51 -22.87 -1.86 -31.41
CA GLY A 51 -23.26 -0.57 -32.00
C GLY A 51 -23.57 0.53 -30.99
N ILE A 52 -23.17 0.37 -29.72
CA ILE A 52 -23.35 1.39 -28.68
C ILE A 52 -22.27 2.46 -28.86
N SER A 53 -22.68 3.73 -28.86
CA SER A 53 -21.76 4.86 -29.00
C SER A 53 -20.79 4.96 -27.82
N LEU A 54 -19.51 4.62 -28.08
CA LEU A 54 -18.40 4.77 -27.14
C LEU A 54 -18.04 6.24 -26.85
N PHE A 55 -18.49 7.17 -27.68
CA PHE A 55 -18.29 8.61 -27.49
C PHE A 55 -19.46 9.28 -26.76
N SER A 56 -20.36 8.50 -26.18
CA SER A 56 -21.38 9.07 -25.31
C SER A 56 -20.72 9.77 -24.11
N VAL A 57 -21.28 10.91 -23.70
CA VAL A 57 -20.83 11.68 -22.52
C VAL A 57 -20.76 10.78 -21.28
N PHE A 58 -21.68 9.82 -21.16
CA PHE A 58 -21.68 8.81 -20.11
C PHE A 58 -20.39 7.97 -20.10
N PHE A 59 -19.93 7.52 -21.26
CA PHE A 59 -18.75 6.67 -21.36
C PHE A 59 -17.46 7.42 -21.01
N ILE A 60 -17.33 8.65 -21.52
CA ILE A 60 -16.20 9.54 -21.27
C ILE A 60 -16.10 9.91 -19.78
N ILE A 61 -17.25 10.09 -19.12
CA ILE A 61 -17.28 10.52 -17.72
C ILE A 61 -17.24 9.34 -16.75
N ALA A 62 -17.84 8.19 -17.07
CA ALA A 62 -18.02 7.10 -16.11
C ALA A 62 -17.05 5.92 -16.27
N ILE A 63 -16.61 5.60 -17.49
CA ILE A 63 -15.83 4.38 -17.75
C ILE A 63 -14.37 4.73 -18.04
N LEU A 64 -14.15 5.73 -18.89
CA LEU A 64 -12.81 6.11 -19.32
C LEU A 64 -11.89 6.54 -18.16
N PRO A 65 -12.34 7.31 -17.15
CA PRO A 65 -11.45 7.75 -16.07
C PRO A 65 -10.99 6.58 -15.19
N PHE A 66 -11.85 5.58 -14.95
CA PHE A 66 -11.48 4.35 -14.26
C PHE A 66 -10.46 3.54 -15.05
N LEU A 67 -10.71 3.32 -16.35
CA LEU A 67 -9.78 2.60 -17.21
C LEU A 67 -8.39 3.26 -17.21
N ILE A 68 -8.34 4.58 -17.37
CA ILE A 68 -7.08 5.34 -17.34
C ILE A 68 -6.41 5.21 -15.97
N SER A 69 -7.17 5.36 -14.87
CA SER A 69 -6.62 5.28 -13.51
C SER A 69 -5.99 3.92 -13.25
N TYR A 70 -6.68 2.82 -13.57
CA TYR A 70 -6.14 1.48 -13.38
C TYR A 70 -4.88 1.22 -14.23
N ILE A 71 -4.87 1.65 -15.49
CA ILE A 71 -3.69 1.49 -16.35
C ILE A 71 -2.53 2.32 -15.83
N TYR A 72 -2.78 3.58 -15.46
CA TYR A 72 -1.76 4.50 -14.96
C TYR A 72 -1.09 3.96 -13.70
N ILE A 73 -1.87 3.61 -12.68
CA ILE A 73 -1.34 3.11 -11.41
C ILE A 73 -0.65 1.76 -11.61
N GLY A 74 -1.26 0.83 -12.34
CA GLY A 74 -0.61 -0.44 -12.66
C GLY A 74 0.72 -0.28 -13.41
N SER A 75 0.91 0.82 -14.14
CA SER A 75 2.21 1.13 -14.79
C SER A 75 3.21 1.76 -13.82
N LEU A 76 2.75 2.50 -12.80
CA LEU A 76 3.62 3.06 -11.76
C LEU A 76 4.28 1.96 -10.92
N GLN A 77 3.58 0.83 -10.73
CA GLN A 77 4.12 -0.32 -10.00
C GLN A 77 5.44 -0.83 -10.58
N ASP A 78 5.55 -0.93 -11.91
CA ASP A 78 6.81 -1.32 -12.56
C ASP A 78 7.93 -0.28 -12.32
N ALA A 79 7.57 1.01 -12.19
CA ALA A 79 8.51 2.09 -11.90
C ALA A 79 8.95 2.10 -10.43
N GLN A 80 8.05 1.78 -9.50
CA GLN A 80 8.35 1.62 -8.07
C GLN A 80 9.31 0.46 -7.85
N ILE A 81 9.04 -0.70 -8.48
CA ILE A 81 9.95 -1.85 -8.49
C ILE A 81 11.32 -1.46 -9.06
N ALA A 82 11.36 -0.74 -10.19
CA ALA A 82 12.62 -0.34 -10.82
C ALA A 82 13.40 0.71 -10.02
N ALA A 83 12.73 1.56 -9.24
CA ALA A 83 13.33 2.52 -8.32
C ALA A 83 13.83 1.85 -7.02
N GLY A 84 13.51 0.58 -6.80
CA GLY A 84 13.81 -0.13 -5.56
C GLY A 84 12.92 0.30 -4.39
N GLU A 85 11.78 0.93 -4.64
CA GLU A 85 10.78 1.18 -3.60
C GLU A 85 10.20 -0.16 -3.14
N ARG A 86 10.50 -0.49 -1.87
CA ARG A 86 10.05 -1.74 -1.24
C ARG A 86 8.56 -1.65 -0.95
N VAL A 87 7.78 -2.54 -1.54
CA VAL A 87 6.36 -2.67 -1.25
C VAL A 87 6.13 -3.99 -0.53
N TYR A 88 5.47 -3.88 0.61
CA TYR A 88 5.18 -4.98 1.49
C TYR A 88 3.76 -5.50 1.21
N SER A 89 3.58 -6.82 1.17
CA SER A 89 2.27 -7.43 0.96
C SER A 89 1.78 -8.18 2.19
N LYS A 90 0.47 -8.21 2.38
CA LYS A 90 -0.17 -9.03 3.41
C LYS A 90 0.16 -10.52 3.22
N GLY A 91 0.57 -11.17 4.30
CA GLY A 91 0.92 -12.59 4.36
C GLY A 91 2.40 -12.89 4.11
N GLU A 92 3.21 -11.89 3.75
CA GLU A 92 4.65 -12.04 3.60
C GLU A 92 5.36 -12.00 4.95
N ARG A 93 6.42 -12.80 5.09
CA ARG A 93 7.27 -12.83 6.28
C ARG A 93 8.50 -11.96 6.05
N PHE A 94 8.74 -11.01 6.95
CA PHE A 94 9.89 -10.13 6.94
C PHE A 94 10.61 -10.16 8.29
N TRP A 95 11.87 -9.74 8.28
CA TRP A 95 12.69 -9.61 9.48
C TRP A 95 12.75 -8.17 9.93
N ILE A 96 12.79 -7.94 11.25
CA ILE A 96 13.10 -6.63 11.81
C ILE A 96 14.61 -6.41 11.73
N VAL A 97 15.02 -5.18 11.42
CA VAL A 97 16.43 -4.75 11.47
C VAL A 97 17.06 -5.21 12.79
N SER A 98 18.24 -5.82 12.69
CA SER A 98 18.92 -6.49 13.81
C SER A 98 19.78 -5.55 14.67
N ASP A 99 20.10 -4.37 14.16
CA ASP A 99 20.72 -3.30 14.93
C ASP A 99 19.65 -2.44 15.60
N ARG A 100 19.68 -2.40 16.93
CA ARG A 100 18.75 -1.60 17.75
C ARG A 100 18.89 -0.10 17.48
N MET A 101 20.09 0.39 17.22
CA MET A 101 20.31 1.78 16.85
C MET A 101 19.69 2.07 15.49
N GLU A 102 19.89 1.19 14.52
CA GLU A 102 19.31 1.37 13.18
C GLU A 102 17.78 1.28 13.20
N LEU A 103 17.21 0.38 14.00
CA LEU A 103 15.77 0.26 14.23
C LEU A 103 15.19 1.56 14.84
N ARG A 104 15.88 2.11 15.85
CA ARG A 104 15.48 3.35 16.50
C ARG A 104 15.63 4.56 15.58
N ASP A 105 16.70 4.63 14.79
CA ASP A 105 16.92 5.68 13.80
C ASP A 105 15.89 5.62 12.66
N ALA A 106 15.51 4.42 12.22
CA ALA A 106 14.40 4.21 11.27
C ALA A 106 13.08 4.74 11.84
N PHE A 107 12.77 4.43 13.11
CA PHE A 107 11.59 4.94 13.79
C PHE A 107 11.61 6.48 13.89
N ILE A 108 12.74 7.07 14.32
CA ILE A 108 12.90 8.52 14.46
C ILE A 108 12.75 9.25 13.11
N ARG A 109 13.35 8.72 12.03
CA ARG A 109 13.24 9.29 10.68
C ARG A 109 11.79 9.40 10.22
N LYS A 110 10.95 8.42 10.58
CA LYS A 110 9.54 8.39 10.17
C LYS A 110 8.63 9.23 11.07
N TYR A 111 8.79 9.15 12.39
CA TYR A 111 7.89 9.79 13.35
C TYR A 111 8.31 11.21 13.77
N GLY A 112 9.47 11.67 13.33
CA GLY A 112 9.89 13.06 13.42
C GLY A 112 11.01 13.30 14.43
N ALA A 113 12.12 13.83 13.93
CA ALA A 113 13.19 14.46 14.71
C ALA A 113 12.85 15.89 15.20
N LEU A 114 11.57 16.28 15.20
CA LEU A 114 11.14 17.57 15.75
C LEU A 114 10.77 17.40 17.23
N GLU A 115 11.78 17.68 18.05
CA GLU A 115 11.80 17.66 19.50
C GLU A 115 11.69 16.25 20.10
N ALA A 116 12.86 15.69 20.39
CA ALA A 116 13.09 14.61 21.35
C ALA A 116 12.56 15.00 22.75
N THR A 117 11.25 15.11 22.87
CA THR A 117 10.51 15.14 24.12
C THR A 117 9.85 13.79 24.27
N GLU A 118 9.97 13.21 25.47
CA GLU A 118 9.57 11.85 25.86
C GLU A 118 8.11 11.47 25.50
N HIS A 119 7.30 12.41 25.02
CA HIS A 119 5.91 12.23 24.67
C HIS A 119 5.63 11.77 23.22
N LEU A 120 6.62 11.80 22.31
CA LEU A 120 6.46 11.23 20.95
C LEU A 120 6.78 9.72 20.87
N MET A 121 7.29 9.10 21.95
CA MET A 121 7.40 7.64 22.09
C MET A 121 6.05 6.94 22.37
N SER A 122 4.91 7.61 22.19
CA SER A 122 3.60 7.01 22.50
C SER A 122 3.28 5.70 21.73
N GLY A 123 4.01 5.42 20.65
CA GLY A 123 3.94 4.16 19.90
C GLY A 123 5.20 3.28 19.95
N TRP A 124 6.27 3.69 20.67
CA TRP A 124 7.48 2.87 20.85
C TRP A 124 7.44 2.19 22.22
N SER A 125 7.62 0.88 22.26
CA SER A 125 7.68 0.10 23.51
C SER A 125 8.99 -0.68 23.61
N GLU A 126 9.45 -0.95 24.83
CA GLU A 126 10.61 -1.83 25.05
C GLU A 126 10.38 -3.21 24.43
N ASP A 127 9.13 -3.69 24.40
CA ASP A 127 8.76 -4.95 23.77
C ASP A 127 9.01 -4.95 22.25
N MET A 128 8.86 -3.80 21.57
CA MET A 128 9.21 -3.67 20.14
C MET A 128 10.73 -3.71 19.92
N GLU A 129 11.52 -3.14 20.84
CA GLU A 129 12.98 -3.21 20.77
C GLU A 129 13.48 -4.65 20.98
N MET A 130 12.76 -5.47 21.76
CA MET A 130 13.05 -6.89 21.92
C MET A 130 12.79 -7.71 20.66
N ARG A 131 11.97 -7.21 19.71
CA ARG A 131 11.72 -7.84 18.40
C ARG A 131 12.81 -7.60 17.37
N CYS A 132 13.85 -6.85 17.73
CA CYS A 132 15.00 -6.57 16.87
C CYS A 132 15.64 -7.89 16.39
N GLY A 133 15.70 -8.09 15.07
CA GLY A 133 16.18 -9.33 14.46
C GLY A 133 15.19 -10.52 14.50
N GLU A 134 13.96 -10.35 14.99
CA GLU A 134 12.93 -11.38 14.86
C GLU A 134 12.21 -11.29 13.51
N SER A 135 11.61 -12.41 13.09
CA SER A 135 10.76 -12.46 11.90
C SER A 135 9.28 -12.42 12.28
N GLY A 136 8.46 -11.74 11.48
CA GLY A 136 7.02 -11.69 11.64
C GLY A 136 6.28 -11.70 10.31
N VAL A 137 4.99 -11.98 10.33
CA VAL A 137 4.11 -12.01 9.16
C VAL A 137 3.30 -10.73 9.08
N ILE A 138 3.26 -10.10 7.92
CA ILE A 138 2.50 -8.86 7.70
C ILE A 138 1.00 -9.17 7.63
N LEU A 139 0.22 -8.60 8.53
CA LEU A 139 -1.23 -8.72 8.56
C LEU A 139 -1.94 -7.62 7.79
N GLU A 140 -1.39 -6.40 7.83
CA GLU A 140 -2.00 -5.22 7.22
C GLU A 140 -0.91 -4.23 6.82
N VAL A 141 -1.16 -3.51 5.72
CA VAL A 141 -0.28 -2.48 5.18
C VAL A 141 -1.08 -1.19 5.19
N HIS A 142 -0.57 -0.18 5.89
CA HIS A 142 -1.23 1.11 6.09
C HIS A 142 -0.74 2.13 5.06
N LEU A 143 -1.62 3.08 4.71
CA LEU A 143 -1.35 4.16 3.75
C LEU A 143 -0.22 5.11 4.15
N ASP A 144 0.26 5.05 5.39
CA ASP A 144 1.36 5.87 5.92
C ASP A 144 2.72 5.15 5.91
N ASN A 145 2.88 4.12 5.09
CA ASN A 145 4.05 3.25 4.97
C ASN A 145 4.39 2.54 6.28
N ARG A 146 3.35 2.02 6.93
CA ARG A 146 3.49 1.14 8.09
C ARG A 146 2.88 -0.22 7.80
N VAL A 147 3.36 -1.22 8.50
CA VAL A 147 2.78 -2.56 8.47
C VAL A 147 2.47 -3.03 9.87
N THR A 148 1.33 -3.68 10.04
CA THR A 148 1.03 -4.45 11.25
C THR A 148 1.62 -5.84 11.05
N MET A 149 2.56 -6.23 11.90
CA MET A 149 3.19 -7.55 11.87
C MET A 149 2.75 -8.38 13.07
N GLU A 150 2.47 -9.66 12.83
CA GLU A 150 2.27 -10.69 13.84
C GLU A 150 3.51 -11.56 13.98
N PHE A 151 3.98 -11.73 15.21
CA PHE A 151 5.10 -12.60 15.54
C PHE A 151 4.61 -14.01 15.88
N ASP A 152 5.52 -14.98 15.96
CA ASP A 152 5.17 -16.39 16.19
C ASP A 152 4.49 -16.64 17.56
N ASP A 153 4.59 -15.70 18.50
CA ASP A 153 3.89 -15.71 19.79
C ASP A 153 2.49 -15.07 19.76
N GLY A 154 2.03 -14.64 18.57
CA GLY A 154 0.72 -14.03 18.35
C GLY A 154 0.63 -12.56 18.76
N VAL A 155 1.74 -11.94 19.19
CA VAL A 155 1.77 -10.50 19.50
C VAL A 155 1.86 -9.70 18.20
N GLN A 156 1.19 -8.55 18.16
CA GLN A 156 1.13 -7.69 16.99
C GLN A 156 1.69 -6.29 17.28
N PHE A 157 2.46 -5.77 16.33
CA PHE A 157 3.06 -4.43 16.40
C PHE A 157 3.07 -3.74 15.04
N ASP A 158 2.99 -2.41 15.05
CA ASP A 158 3.08 -1.59 13.84
C ASP A 158 4.52 -1.11 13.61
N PHE A 159 5.11 -1.47 12.47
CA PHE A 159 6.45 -1.05 12.07
C PHE A 159 6.43 -0.16 10.83
N SER A 160 7.37 0.79 10.74
CA SER A 160 7.64 1.50 9.49
C SER A 160 8.30 0.55 8.49
N PHE A 161 8.12 0.80 7.21
CA PHE A 161 8.81 0.10 6.12
C PHE A 161 10.35 0.13 6.28
N ASP A 162 10.88 1.18 6.90
CA ASP A 162 12.32 1.35 7.15
C ASP A 162 12.87 0.42 8.24
N CYS A 163 11.99 -0.20 9.04
CA CYS A 163 12.35 -1.12 10.11
C CYS A 163 12.52 -2.58 9.63
N LEU A 164 12.29 -2.85 8.33
CA LEU A 164 12.17 -4.20 7.79
C LEU A 164 13.32 -4.56 6.85
N THR A 165 13.72 -5.84 6.88
CA THR A 165 14.76 -6.43 6.04
C THR A 165 14.37 -7.81 5.53
N ASP A 166 14.92 -8.17 4.36
CA ASP A 166 14.65 -9.44 3.66
C ASP A 166 15.52 -10.59 4.19
N SER A 167 16.56 -10.24 4.94
CA SER A 167 17.58 -11.16 5.42
C SER A 167 17.42 -11.42 6.91
N ALA A 168 17.58 -12.68 7.31
CA ALA A 168 17.86 -12.97 8.70
C ALA A 168 19.12 -12.22 9.15
N PRO A 169 19.22 -11.81 10.44
CA PRO A 169 20.47 -11.29 10.99
C PRO A 169 21.61 -12.24 10.66
N GLU A 170 22.71 -11.73 10.10
CA GLU A 170 23.96 -12.49 10.12
C GLU A 170 24.39 -12.59 11.59
N ILE A 171 24.16 -13.74 12.20
CA ILE A 171 24.73 -14.05 13.50
C ILE A 171 26.24 -14.13 13.26
N GLU A 172 26.99 -13.07 13.60
CA GLU A 172 28.44 -13.20 13.78
C GLU A 172 28.64 -14.25 14.87
N GLU A 173 28.95 -15.48 14.47
CA GLU A 173 29.52 -16.47 15.38
C GLU A 173 30.79 -15.86 15.95
N ALA A 174 30.70 -15.33 17.17
CA ALA A 174 31.84 -14.85 17.92
C ALA A 174 32.84 -16.02 18.08
N LEU A 175 33.90 -15.97 17.28
CA LEU A 175 35.08 -16.83 17.37
C LEU A 175 35.88 -16.57 18.65
#